data_AF-A0A1H2I5Y0-F1
#
_entry.id   AF-A0A1H2I5Y0-F1
#
_cell.length_a   1.000
_cell.length_b   1.000
_cell.length_c   1.000
_cell.angle_alpha   90.00
_cell.angle_beta   90.00
_cell.angle_gamma   90.00
#
_symmetry.space_group_name_H-M   'P 1'
#
loop_
_entity.id
_entity.type
_entity.pdbx_description
1 polymer ?
#
loop_
_entity_poly.entity_id
_entity_poly.type
_entity_poly.pdbx_seq_one_letter_code
_entity_poly.pdbx_strand_id
1 'polypeptide(L)'
;MHRTRRLAIIIACYLLSAYGILCSLMLAGMAGAGSPGAGMVGLLIVLAWLCHLVMSIGWVLDRPARRWLPICGSVAGSVALLAWPVANPALERFSISDALGAAVMGGGFVLPCLLLALHLVRFHLTAHRPAGA
;
A
#
# COMPACT_ATOMS: atom_id res chain seq x y z
N MET A 1 -14.68 -2.53 23.18
CA MET A 1 -14.11 -3.73 22.51
C MET A 1 -13.83 -3.55 21.01
N HIS A 2 -14.59 -2.74 20.25
CA HIS A 2 -14.34 -2.58 18.81
C HIS A 2 -12.99 -1.95 18.44
N ARG A 3 -12.53 -0.92 19.17
CA ARG A 3 -11.26 -0.23 18.87
C ARG A 3 -10.02 -1.12 19.03
N THR A 4 -9.95 -1.90 20.11
CA THR A 4 -8.84 -2.82 20.39
C THR A 4 -8.71 -3.88 19.30
N ARG A 5 -9.83 -4.42 18.80
CA ARG A 5 -9.84 -5.37 17.68
C ARG A 5 -9.32 -4.74 16.39
N ARG A 6 -9.77 -3.53 16.06
CA ARG A 6 -9.30 -2.79 14.88
C ARG A 6 -7.80 -2.50 14.95
N LEU A 7 -7.31 -2.09 16.12
CA LEU A 7 -5.89 -1.84 16.35
C LEU A 7 -5.06 -3.13 16.17
N ALA A 8 -5.52 -4.26 16.72
CA ALA A 8 -4.84 -5.54 16.56
C ALA A 8 -4.75 -5.97 15.08
N ILE A 9 -5.82 -5.78 14.30
CA ILE A 9 -5.81 -6.05 12.85
C ILE A 9 -4.79 -5.17 12.13
N ILE A 10 -4.74 -3.88 12.44
CA ILE A 10 -3.77 -2.94 11.84
C ILE A 10 -2.36 -3.37 12.20
N ILE A 11 -2.07 -3.62 13.47
CA ILE A 11 -0.72 -4.03 13.92
C ILE A 11 -0.30 -5.31 13.22
N ALA A 12 -1.15 -6.33 13.16
CA ALA A 12 -0.86 -7.57 12.47
C ALA A 12 -0.55 -7.33 10.98
N CYS A 13 -1.37 -6.53 10.29
CA CYS A 13 -1.13 -6.19 8.88
C CYS A 13 0.17 -5.42 8.69
N TYR A 14 0.48 -4.44 9.55
CA TYR A 14 1.71 -3.65 9.44
C TYR A 14 2.97 -4.47 9.75
N LEU A 15 2.89 -5.42 10.67
CA LEU A 15 3.97 -6.37 10.94
C LEU A 15 4.21 -7.29 9.75
N LEU A 16 3.15 -7.84 9.17
CA LEU A 16 3.22 -8.66 7.94
C LEU A 16 3.80 -7.87 6.75
N SER A 17 3.50 -6.57 6.66
CA SER A 17 4.02 -5.72 5.59
C SER A 17 5.34 -4.99 5.91
N ALA A 18 5.94 -5.21 7.09
CA ALA A 18 7.14 -4.48 7.49
C ALA A 18 8.28 -4.65 6.46
N TYR A 19 8.41 -5.85 5.90
CA TYR A 19 9.32 -6.13 4.79
C TYR A 19 9.04 -5.25 3.57
N GLY A 20 7.77 -5.16 3.13
CA GLY A 20 7.37 -4.32 2.01
C GLY A 20 7.62 -2.83 2.24
N ILE A 21 7.40 -2.33 3.46
CA ILE A 21 7.68 -0.93 3.83
C ILE A 21 9.19 -0.66 3.77
N LEU A 22 10.01 -1.56 4.32
CA LEU A 22 11.47 -1.41 4.30
C LEU A 22 12.02 -1.39 2.87
N CYS A 23 11.57 -2.33 2.02
CA CYS A 23 11.94 -2.34 0.61
C CYS A 23 11.53 -1.05 -0.12
N SER A 24 10.34 -0.51 0.19
CA SER A 24 9.86 0.73 -0.41
C SER A 24 10.70 1.94 -0.03
N LEU A 25 11.14 2.02 1.23
CA LEU A 25 12.04 3.07 1.72
C LEU A 25 13.43 2.96 1.11
N MET A 26 13.98 1.74 0.99
CA MET A 26 15.25 1.51 0.31
C MET A 26 15.17 1.97 -1.14
N LEU A 27 14.10 1.60 -1.84
CA LEU A 27 13.87 1.99 -3.24
C LEU A 27 13.73 3.51 -3.39
N ALA A 28 12.99 4.16 -2.49
CA ALA A 28 12.86 5.61 -2.46
C ALA A 28 14.23 6.31 -2.26
N GLY A 29 15.10 5.74 -1.42
CA GLY A 29 16.47 6.22 -1.23
C GLY A 29 17.32 6.17 -2.49
N MET A 30 17.01 5.28 -3.44
CA MET A 30 17.71 5.21 -4.72
C MET A 30 17.39 6.39 -5.66
N ALA A 31 16.36 7.21 -5.35
CA ALA A 31 16.06 8.42 -6.10
C ALA A 31 17.25 9.40 -6.14
N GLY A 32 18.01 9.48 -5.05
CA GLY A 32 19.22 10.30 -4.96
C GLY A 32 20.50 9.61 -5.45
N ALA A 33 20.45 8.31 -5.75
CA ALA A 33 21.62 7.48 -6.04
C ALA A 33 21.79 7.14 -7.54
N GLY A 34 21.07 7.81 -8.44
CA GLY A 34 21.24 7.66 -9.89
C GLY A 34 20.26 6.70 -10.58
N SER A 35 19.25 6.17 -9.88
CA SER A 35 18.16 5.40 -10.49
C SER A 35 16.79 6.08 -10.26
N PRO A 36 16.49 7.17 -10.99
CA PRO A 36 15.30 7.99 -10.73
C PRO A 36 13.98 7.23 -10.89
N GLY A 37 13.92 6.24 -11.78
CA GLY A 37 12.74 5.39 -11.98
C GLY A 37 12.40 4.56 -10.74
N ALA A 38 13.36 3.81 -10.21
CA ALA A 38 13.20 3.05 -8.97
C ALA A 38 12.88 3.97 -7.78
N GLY A 39 13.58 5.11 -7.69
CA GLY A 39 13.31 6.15 -6.70
C GLY A 39 11.85 6.62 -6.69
N MET A 40 11.33 6.97 -7.86
CA MET A 40 9.94 7.41 -8.04
C MET A 40 8.94 6.34 -7.59
N VAL A 41 9.16 5.08 -7.98
CA VAL A 41 8.31 3.97 -7.57
C VAL A 41 8.31 3.81 -6.05
N GLY A 42 9.49 3.92 -5.41
CA GLY A 42 9.60 3.83 -3.95
C GLY A 42 8.82 4.94 -3.26
N LEU A 43 8.95 6.18 -3.75
CA LEU A 43 8.21 7.33 -3.23
C LEU A 43 6.69 7.17 -3.37
N LEU A 44 6.21 6.66 -4.51
CA LEU A 44 4.79 6.39 -4.73
C LEU A 44 4.25 5.30 -3.79
N ILE A 45 5.01 4.24 -3.53
CA ILE A 45 4.62 3.20 -2.58
C ILE A 45 4.61 3.76 -1.15
N VAL A 46 5.60 4.57 -0.76
CA VAL A 46 5.64 5.25 0.54
C VAL A 46 4.42 6.18 0.70
N LEU A 47 4.08 6.95 -0.33
CA LEU A 47 2.88 7.79 -0.33
C LEU A 47 1.61 6.97 -0.14
N ALA A 48 1.48 5.85 -0.85
CA ALA A 48 0.36 4.93 -0.68
C ALA A 48 0.26 4.40 0.76
N TRP A 49 1.39 4.03 1.37
CA TRP A 49 1.46 3.63 2.78
C TRP A 49 1.05 4.73 3.75
N LEU A 50 1.46 5.97 3.52
CA LEU A 50 1.06 7.12 4.35
C LEU A 50 -0.45 7.35 4.27
N CYS A 51 -1.03 7.33 3.06
CA CYS A 51 -2.48 7.42 2.89
C CYS A 51 -3.19 6.27 3.62
N HIS A 52 -2.68 5.04 3.51
CA HIS A 52 -3.21 3.86 4.18
C HIS A 52 -3.15 3.97 5.71
N LEU A 53 -2.07 4.55 6.26
CA LEU A 53 -1.91 4.78 7.70
C LEU A 53 -2.93 5.79 8.21
N VAL A 54 -3.10 6.92 7.52
CA VAL A 54 -4.08 7.94 7.90
C VAL A 54 -5.50 7.36 7.86
N MET A 55 -5.81 6.57 6.84
CA MET A 55 -7.11 5.88 6.76
C MET A 55 -7.29 4.86 7.90
N SER A 56 -6.24 4.14 8.28
CA SER A 56 -6.26 3.17 9.39
C SER A 56 -6.54 3.85 10.73
N ILE A 57 -5.89 4.99 10.99
CA ILE A 57 -6.14 5.83 12.17
C ILE A 57 -7.59 6.31 12.19
N GLY A 58 -8.08 6.82 11.06
CA GLY A 58 -9.48 7.24 10.93
C GLY A 58 -10.47 6.11 11.25
N TRP A 59 -10.21 4.89 10.78
CA TRP A 59 -11.03 3.73 11.07
C TRP A 59 -11.01 3.30 12.55
N VAL A 60 -9.85 3.38 13.23
CA VAL A 60 -9.77 3.12 14.68
C VAL A 60 -10.55 4.15 15.48
N LEU A 61 -10.50 5.42 15.05
CA LEU A 61 -11.17 6.52 15.74
C LEU A 61 -12.64 6.69 15.34
N ASP A 62 -13.18 5.86 14.43
CA ASP A 62 -14.50 6.05 13.80
C ASP A 62 -14.66 7.45 13.18
N ARG A 63 -13.57 8.02 12.65
CA ARG A 63 -13.56 9.32 11.98
C ARG A 63 -13.18 9.14 10.52
N PRO A 64 -14.06 9.52 9.58
CA PRO A 64 -13.75 9.34 8.18
C PRO A 64 -12.65 10.33 7.75
N ALA A 65 -11.65 9.82 7.03
CA ALA A 65 -10.57 10.59 6.45
C ALA A 65 -11.08 11.37 5.24
N ARG A 66 -10.41 12.47 4.86
CA ARG A 66 -10.82 13.28 3.70
C ARG A 66 -10.99 12.41 2.44
N ARG A 67 -12.05 12.64 1.67
CA ARG A 67 -12.40 11.87 0.45
C ARG A 67 -11.26 11.66 -0.56
N TRP A 68 -10.31 12.58 -0.64
CA TRP A 68 -9.18 12.48 -1.56
C TRP A 68 -8.11 11.48 -1.09
N LEU A 69 -8.01 11.16 0.20
CA LEU A 69 -6.98 10.23 0.72
C LEU A 69 -7.12 8.80 0.18
N PRO A 70 -8.32 8.18 0.15
CA PRO A 70 -8.53 6.89 -0.51
C PRO A 70 -8.14 6.92 -2.00
N ILE A 71 -8.44 8.02 -2.69
CA ILE A 71 -8.15 8.18 -4.13
C ILE A 71 -6.64 8.31 -4.34
N CYS A 72 -5.98 9.23 -3.64
CA CYS A 72 -4.54 9.44 -3.74
C CYS A 72 -3.76 8.17 -3.40
N GLY A 73 -4.12 7.48 -2.32
CA GLY A 73 -3.45 6.23 -1.95
C GLY A 73 -3.62 5.12 -2.99
N SER A 74 -4.84 4.97 -3.53
CA SER A 74 -5.13 3.96 -4.56
C SER A 74 -4.42 4.26 -5.88
N VAL A 75 -4.43 5.53 -6.30
CA VAL A 75 -3.75 5.98 -7.53
C VAL A 75 -2.24 5.79 -7.37
N ALA A 76 -1.65 6.25 -6.26
CA ALA A 76 -0.22 6.12 -6.00
C ALA A 76 0.22 4.64 -6.00
N GLY A 77 -0.53 3.76 -5.31
CA GLY A 77 -0.25 2.33 -5.30
C GLY A 77 -0.39 1.68 -6.68
N SER A 78 -1.42 2.05 -7.45
CA SER A 78 -1.64 1.48 -8.80
C SER A 78 -0.56 1.95 -9.78
N VAL A 79 -0.21 3.24 -9.77
CA VAL A 79 0.85 3.79 -10.61
C VAL A 79 2.19 3.14 -10.25
N ALA A 80 2.49 2.97 -8.97
CA ALA A 80 3.70 2.28 -8.53
C ALA A 80 3.77 0.84 -9.04
N LEU A 81 2.68 0.08 -8.95
CA LEU A 81 2.61 -1.30 -9.43
C LEU A 81 2.79 -1.39 -10.95
N LEU A 82 2.21 -0.46 -11.71
CA LEU A 82 2.34 -0.41 -13.17
C LEU A 82 3.71 0.10 -13.63
N ALA A 83 4.34 0.98 -12.85
CA ALA A 83 5.67 1.51 -13.15
C ALA A 83 6.81 0.57 -12.71
N TRP A 84 6.55 -0.34 -11.76
CA TRP A 84 7.53 -1.29 -11.24
C TRP A 84 8.26 -2.10 -12.34
N PRO A 85 7.56 -2.66 -13.36
CA PRO A 85 8.21 -3.43 -14.41
C PRO A 85 9.20 -2.61 -15.24
N VAL A 86 8.87 -1.34 -15.48
CA VAL A 86 9.68 -0.42 -16.28
C VAL A 86 10.87 0.12 -15.46
N ALA A 87 10.70 0.24 -14.14
CA ALA A 87 11.71 0.76 -13.24
C ALA A 87 12.76 -0.28 -12.81
N ASN A 88 12.55 -1.57 -13.09
CA ASN A 88 13.43 -2.65 -12.64
C ASN A 88 14.04 -3.44 -13.81
N PRO A 89 15.27 -3.10 -14.25
CA PRO A 89 15.94 -3.80 -15.34
C PRO A 89 16.30 -5.26 -15.02
N ALA A 90 16.24 -5.69 -13.75
CA ALA A 90 16.45 -7.09 -13.38
C ALA A 90 15.34 -8.02 -13.89
N LEU A 91 14.20 -7.48 -14.34
CA LEU A 91 13.11 -8.25 -14.93
C LEU A 91 13.43 -8.84 -16.31
N GLU A 92 14.48 -8.39 -16.99
CA GLU A 92 14.92 -9.00 -18.27
C GLU A 92 15.40 -10.44 -18.10
N ARG A 93 15.78 -10.85 -16.89
CA ARG A 93 16.23 -12.22 -16.57
C ARG A 93 15.26 -13.02 -15.71
N PHE A 94 14.04 -12.53 -15.52
CA PHE A 94 13.09 -13.12 -14.58
C PHE A 94 12.55 -14.46 -15.10
N SER A 95 12.80 -15.54 -14.37
CA SER A 95 12.18 -16.84 -14.64
C SER A 95 10.72 -16.87 -14.18
N ILE A 96 9.90 -17.71 -14.81
CA ILE A 96 8.52 -18.00 -14.35
C ILE A 96 8.54 -18.53 -12.90
N SER A 97 9.56 -19.29 -12.52
CA SER A 97 9.73 -19.77 -11.14
C SER A 97 9.91 -18.63 -10.13
N ASP A 98 10.64 -17.58 -10.53
CA ASP A 98 10.92 -16.42 -9.68
C ASP A 98 9.67 -15.55 -9.55
N ALA A 99 8.91 -15.41 -10.64
CA ALA A 99 7.61 -14.75 -10.63
C ALA A 99 6.61 -15.47 -9.70
N LEU A 100 6.57 -16.81 -9.75
CA LEU A 100 5.70 -17.60 -8.89
C LEU A 100 6.12 -17.52 -7.43
N GLY A 101 7.42 -17.61 -7.14
CA GLY A 101 7.97 -17.43 -5.79
C GLY A 101 7.67 -16.04 -5.22
N ALA A 102 7.86 -14.99 -6.04
CA ALA A 102 7.51 -13.62 -5.69
C ALA A 102 6.00 -13.43 -5.51
N ALA A 103 5.17 -14.11 -6.30
CA ALA A 103 3.71 -14.06 -6.16
C ALA A 103 3.22 -14.80 -4.91
N VAL A 104 3.84 -15.92 -4.53
CA VAL A 104 3.48 -16.67 -3.30
C VAL A 104 3.93 -15.91 -2.06
N MET A 105 5.17 -15.41 -2.05
CA MET A 105 5.70 -14.59 -0.95
C MET A 105 4.96 -13.25 -0.87
N GLY A 106 4.95 -12.50 -1.98
CA GLY A 106 4.26 -11.21 -2.07
C GLY A 106 2.76 -11.34 -1.82
N GLY A 107 2.10 -12.29 -2.46
CA GLY A 107 0.68 -12.55 -2.27
C GLY A 107 0.36 -12.98 -0.84
N GLY A 108 1.05 -13.98 -0.29
CA GLY A 108 0.79 -14.47 1.07
C GLY A 108 0.99 -13.41 2.15
N PHE A 109 2.04 -12.61 2.06
CA PHE A 109 2.38 -11.60 3.07
C PHE A 109 1.68 -10.25 2.84
N VAL A 110 1.34 -9.88 1.60
CA VAL A 110 0.73 -8.57 1.28
C VAL A 110 -0.79 -8.66 1.16
N LEU A 111 -1.38 -9.83 0.89
CA LEU A 111 -2.83 -9.98 0.74
C LEU A 111 -3.63 -9.49 1.95
N PRO A 112 -3.26 -9.81 3.22
CA PRO A 112 -3.98 -9.28 4.38
C PRO A 112 -4.00 -7.74 4.40
N CYS A 113 -2.89 -7.12 4.02
CA CYS A 113 -2.75 -5.67 3.97
C CYS A 113 -3.53 -5.05 2.81
N LEU A 114 -3.60 -5.74 1.67
CA LEU A 114 -4.39 -5.33 0.51
C LEU A 114 -5.88 -5.41 0.80
N LEU A 115 -6.33 -6.47 1.48
CA LEU A 115 -7.71 -6.60 1.94
C LEU A 115 -8.08 -5.51 2.95
N LEU A 116 -7.18 -5.20 3.89
CA LEU A 116 -7.35 -4.07 4.80
C LEU A 116 -7.45 -2.73 4.06
N ALA A 117 -6.58 -2.50 3.07
CA ALA A 117 -6.60 -1.27 2.27
C ALA A 117 -7.93 -1.11 1.52
N LEU A 118 -8.41 -2.17 0.87
CA LEU A 118 -9.71 -2.18 0.19
C LEU A 118 -10.87 -1.93 1.17
N HIS A 119 -10.82 -2.54 2.36
CA HIS A 119 -11.80 -2.30 3.41
C HIS A 119 -11.83 -0.83 3.84
N LEU A 120 -10.66 -0.23 4.06
CA LEU A 120 -10.53 1.17 4.48
C LEU A 120 -11.00 2.15 3.40
N VAL A 121 -10.65 1.90 2.13
CA VAL A 121 -11.14 2.71 1.00
C VAL A 121 -12.66 2.68 0.95
N ARG A 122 -13.27 1.49 1.07
CA ARG A 122 -14.74 1.35 1.11
C ARG A 122 -15.35 2.07 2.31
N PHE A 123 -14.78 1.90 3.50
CA PHE A 123 -15.24 2.57 4.72
C PHE A 123 -15.25 4.11 4.57
N HIS A 124 -14.15 4.68 4.09
CA HIS A 124 -14.03 6.13 3.95
C HIS A 124 -14.89 6.70 2.82
N LEU A 125 -15.02 6.00 1.69
CA LEU A 125 -15.88 6.44 0.59
C LEU A 125 -17.37 6.34 0.92
N THR A 126 -17.80 5.29 1.64
CA THR A 126 -19.20 5.15 2.06
C THR A 126 -19.59 6.17 3.13
N ALA A 127 -18.68 6.51 4.05
CA ALA A 127 -18.91 7.57 5.03
C ALA A 127 -19.11 8.96 4.40
N HIS A 128 -18.70 9.16 3.15
CA HIS A 128 -18.85 10.42 2.40
C HIS A 128 -20.02 10.40 1.41
N ARG A 129 -20.78 9.31 1.32
CA ARG A 129 -22.00 9.30 0.49
C ARG A 129 -23.07 10.16 1.20
N PRO A 130 -23.68 11.13 0.51
CA PRO A 130 -24.83 11.84 1.06
C PRO A 130 -25.96 10.84 1.31
N ALA A 131 -26.62 10.95 2.46
CA ALA A 131 -27.85 10.24 2.74
C ALA A 131 -28.96 10.80 1.83
N GLY A 132 -29.14 10.21 0.65
CA GLY A 132 -30.12 10.64 -0.34
C GLY A 132 -29.55 10.63 -1.75
N ALA A 133 -29.65 9.48 -2.41
CA ALA A 133 -29.71 9.34 -3.86
C ALA A 133 -30.68 8.20 -4.16
#